data_AF-A0A7K0KE59-F1
#
_entry.id   AF-A0A7K0KE59-F1
#
_cell.length_a   1.000
_cell.length_b   1.000
_cell.length_c   1.000
_cell.angle_alpha   90.00
_cell.angle_beta   90.00
_cell.angle_gamma   90.00
#
_symmetry.space_group_name_H-M   'P 1'
#
loop_
_entity.id
_entity.type
_entity.pdbx_description
1 polymer ?
#
loop_
_entity_poly.entity_id
_entity_poly.type
_entity_poly.pdbx_seq_one_letter_code
_entity_poly.pdbx_strand_id
1 'polypeptide(L)'
;MAGFNENTRVKFPALMHLTRIGYTYHALKELALDPETNIAKDIFYRQIKIFNLQLTEESTNLLLGEIRNKLNNEDLGREFYRIISSNSGTKFSNWQV
;
A
#
# COMPACT_ATOMS: atom_id res chain seq x y z
N MET A 1 12.12 30.68 -18.57
CA MET A 1 11.18 30.82 -17.43
C MET A 1 10.69 29.43 -17.01
N ALA A 2 11.48 28.68 -16.25
CA ALA A 2 10.95 27.55 -15.49
C ALA A 2 10.42 28.16 -14.18
N GLY A 3 9.20 27.99 -13.71
CA GLY A 3 8.11 27.09 -14.05
C GLY A 3 7.29 27.01 -12.77
N PHE A 4 6.61 28.09 -12.41
CA PHE A 4 5.77 28.20 -11.21
C PHE A 4 4.46 27.43 -11.40
N ASN A 5 4.54 26.10 -11.48
CA ASN A 5 3.40 25.20 -11.63
C ASN A 5 3.14 24.43 -10.32
N GLU A 6 2.09 23.62 -10.30
CA GLU A 6 1.71 22.83 -9.12
C GLU A 6 2.82 21.86 -8.68
N ASN A 7 3.59 21.32 -9.64
CA ASN A 7 4.67 20.38 -9.33
C ASN A 7 5.73 21.07 -8.46
N THR A 8 6.18 22.27 -8.83
CA THR A 8 7.22 23.00 -8.08
C THR A 8 6.70 23.68 -6.82
N ARG A 9 5.43 24.13 -6.80
CA ARG A 9 4.85 24.87 -5.65
C ARG A 9 4.19 24.00 -4.58
N VAL A 10 3.74 22.79 -4.94
CA VAL A 10 2.94 21.93 -4.05
C VAL A 10 3.52 20.53 -3.95
N LYS A 11 3.67 19.82 -5.08
CA LYS A 11 4.02 18.38 -5.06
C LYS A 11 5.44 18.13 -4.56
N PHE A 12 6.43 18.85 -5.07
CA PHE A 12 7.82 18.72 -4.62
C PHE A 12 8.00 19.12 -3.15
N PRO A 13 7.46 20.28 -2.68
CA PRO A 13 7.49 20.63 -1.26
C PRO A 13 6.83 19.59 -0.36
N ALA A 14 5.67 19.06 -0.73
CA ALA A 14 4.97 18.02 0.03
C ALA A 14 5.79 16.72 0.09
N LEU A 15 6.35 16.28 -1.04
CA LEU A 15 7.21 15.11 -1.10
C LEU A 15 8.45 15.27 -0.19
N MET A 16 9.12 16.42 -0.29
CA MET A 16 10.27 16.78 0.55
C MET A 16 9.92 16.80 2.04
N HIS A 17 8.72 17.25 2.40
CA HIS A 17 8.26 17.26 3.78
C HIS A 17 8.01 15.83 4.29
N LEU A 18 7.32 15.00 3.51
CA LEU A 18 7.06 13.60 3.84
C LEU A 18 8.35 12.81 4.06
N THR A 19 9.36 13.01 3.20
CA THR A 19 10.66 12.33 3.37
C THR A 19 11.40 12.76 4.63
N ARG A 20 11.27 14.03 5.04
CA ARG A 20 11.85 14.54 6.30
C ARG A 20 11.23 13.95 7.55
N ILE A 21 9.95 13.53 7.51
CA ILE A 21 9.25 12.91 8.64
C ILE A 21 9.26 11.37 8.59
N GLY A 22 10.09 10.78 7.70
CA GLY A 22 10.37 9.35 7.69
C GLY A 22 9.65 8.54 6.61
N TYR A 23 8.89 9.16 5.71
CA TYR A 23 8.32 8.44 4.56
C TYR A 23 9.40 8.16 3.50
N THR A 24 9.38 6.95 2.94
CA THR A 24 10.28 6.59 1.85
C THR A 24 9.63 6.93 0.51
N TYR A 25 10.33 7.70 -0.33
CA TYR A 25 9.91 7.92 -1.71
C TYR A 25 10.22 6.70 -2.57
N HIS A 26 9.24 6.27 -3.37
CA HIS A 26 9.41 5.25 -4.40
C HIS A 26 9.03 5.83 -5.76
N ALA A 27 9.93 5.72 -6.74
CA ALA A 27 9.61 6.12 -8.10
C ALA A 27 8.69 5.08 -8.76
N LEU A 28 7.64 5.53 -9.44
CA LEU A 28 6.64 4.63 -10.05
C LEU A 28 7.26 3.58 -10.99
N LYS A 29 8.30 3.99 -11.74
CA LYS A 29 9.05 3.13 -12.68
C LYS A 29 9.82 1.98 -11.99
N GLU A 30 10.02 2.05 -10.69
CA GLU A 30 10.74 1.06 -9.89
C GLU A 30 9.79 0.10 -9.16
N LEU A 31 8.47 0.31 -9.27
CA LEU A 31 7.47 -0.49 -8.58
C LEU A 31 6.92 -1.58 -9.50
N ALA A 32 6.96 -2.82 -9.03
CA ALA A 32 6.20 -3.91 -9.60
C ALA A 32 4.73 -3.80 -9.18
N LEU A 33 3.95 -3.04 -9.96
CA LEU A 33 2.53 -2.84 -9.69
C LEU A 33 1.69 -4.05 -10.12
N ASP A 34 0.65 -4.29 -9.34
CA ASP A 34 -0.46 -5.13 -9.72
C ASP A 34 -1.29 -4.44 -10.82
N PRO A 35 -1.53 -5.09 -11.98
CA PRO A 35 -2.22 -4.44 -13.10
C PRO A 35 -3.71 -4.19 -12.83
N GLU A 36 -4.33 -4.92 -11.89
CA GLU A 36 -5.74 -4.77 -11.56
C GLU A 36 -5.97 -3.69 -10.49
N THR A 37 -5.10 -3.63 -9.47
CA THR A 37 -5.32 -2.80 -8.28
C THR A 37 -4.32 -1.67 -8.09
N ASN A 38 -3.25 -1.60 -8.89
CA ASN A 38 -2.10 -0.71 -8.70
C ASN A 38 -1.37 -0.89 -7.35
N ILE A 39 -1.54 -2.03 -6.67
CA ILE A 39 -0.79 -2.35 -5.45
C ILE A 39 0.67 -2.64 -5.81
N ALA A 40 1.62 -2.01 -5.11
CA ALA A 40 3.04 -2.32 -5.24
C ALA A 40 3.36 -3.67 -4.59
N LYS A 41 3.40 -4.73 -5.39
CA LYS A 41 3.46 -6.12 -4.94
C LYS A 41 4.65 -6.40 -4.02
N ASP A 42 5.85 -5.98 -4.40
CA ASP A 42 7.06 -6.26 -3.60
C ASP A 42 7.03 -5.58 -2.23
N ILE A 43 6.46 -4.37 -2.16
CA ILE A 43 6.25 -3.66 -0.90
C ILE A 43 5.20 -4.40 -0.08
N PHE A 44 4.08 -4.79 -0.70
CA PHE A 44 3.01 -5.53 -0.05
C PHE A 44 3.52 -6.83 0.58
N TYR A 45 4.17 -7.71 -0.19
CA TYR A 45 4.70 -8.98 0.31
C TYR A 45 5.68 -8.77 1.46
N ARG A 46 6.59 -7.81 1.34
CA ARG A 46 7.56 -7.49 2.38
C ARG A 46 6.87 -7.06 3.67
N GLN A 47 5.91 -6.15 3.60
CA GLN A 47 5.21 -5.63 4.77
C GLN A 47 4.35 -6.70 5.44
N ILE A 48 3.59 -7.49 4.66
CA ILE A 48 2.80 -8.59 5.22
C ILE A 48 3.69 -9.61 5.93
N LYS A 49 4.84 -9.95 5.36
CA LYS A 49 5.81 -10.86 5.98
C LYS A 49 6.39 -10.31 7.28
N ILE A 50 6.65 -9.00 7.36
CA ILE A 50 7.13 -8.34 8.59
C ILE A 50 6.10 -8.51 9.72
N PHE A 51 4.82 -8.30 9.44
CA PHE A 51 3.77 -8.43 10.46
C PHE A 51 3.35 -9.87 10.74
N ASN A 52 3.62 -10.80 9.82
CA ASN A 52 3.16 -12.17 9.87
C ASN A 52 4.28 -13.14 9.46
N LEU A 53 5.27 -13.32 10.34
CA LEU A 53 6.43 -14.18 10.08
C LEU A 53 6.08 -15.63 9.71
N GLN A 54 4.87 -16.07 10.08
CA GLN A 54 4.37 -17.44 9.85
C GLN A 54 3.73 -17.61 8.46
N LEU A 55 3.42 -16.51 7.75
CA LEU A 55 2.76 -16.60 6.44
C LEU A 55 3.76 -17.05 5.37
N THR A 56 3.34 -18.04 4.59
CA THR A 56 4.09 -18.48 3.41
C THR A 56 3.84 -17.51 2.26
N GLU A 57 4.69 -17.60 1.24
CA GLU A 57 4.51 -16.83 0.01
C GLU A 57 3.19 -17.18 -0.68
N GLU A 58 2.81 -18.46 -0.73
CA GLU A 58 1.50 -18.91 -1.23
C GLU A 58 0.34 -18.28 -0.46
N SER A 59 0.37 -18.30 0.88
CA SER A 59 -0.69 -17.68 1.68
C SER A 59 -0.78 -16.17 1.44
N THR A 60 0.36 -15.51 1.23
CA THR A 60 0.38 -14.07 0.92
C THR A 60 -0.14 -13.77 -0.49
N ASN A 61 0.11 -14.67 -1.45
CA ASN A 61 -0.46 -14.59 -2.80
C ASN A 61 -1.99 -14.78 -2.77
N LEU A 62 -2.48 -15.73 -1.99
CA LEU A 62 -3.91 -15.93 -1.78
C LEU A 62 -4.57 -14.69 -1.18
N LEU A 63 -3.94 -14.09 -0.16
CA LEU A 63 -4.41 -12.85 0.45
C LEU A 63 -4.49 -11.70 -0.57
N LEU A 64 -3.49 -11.54 -1.44
CA LEU A 64 -3.53 -10.54 -2.50
C LEU A 64 -4.71 -10.80 -3.47
N GLY A 65 -4.96 -12.06 -3.81
CA GLY A 65 -6.12 -12.46 -4.61
C GLY A 65 -7.46 -12.12 -3.95
N GLU A 66 -7.59 -12.38 -2.64
CA GLU A 66 -8.77 -11.99 -1.87
C GLU A 66 -8.97 -10.46 -1.86
N ILE A 67 -7.89 -9.69 -1.68
CA ILE A 67 -7.93 -8.23 -1.72
C ILE A 67 -8.40 -7.72 -3.09
N ARG A 68 -7.87 -8.27 -4.19
CA ARG A 68 -8.32 -7.92 -5.55
C ARG A 68 -9.82 -8.12 -5.72
N ASN A 69 -10.32 -9.27 -5.30
CA ASN A 69 -11.75 -9.58 -5.37
C ASN A 69 -12.59 -8.58 -4.58
N LYS A 70 -12.14 -8.18 -3.38
CA LYS A 70 -12.85 -7.22 -2.53
C LYS A 70 -12.79 -5.79 -3.04
N LEU A 71 -11.67 -5.38 -3.64
CA LEU A 71 -11.54 -4.06 -4.27
C LEU A 71 -12.40 -3.92 -5.52
N ASN A 72 -12.74 -5.04 -6.18
CA ASN A 72 -13.63 -5.05 -7.33
C ASN A 72 -15.13 -4.95 -6.96
N ASN A 73 -15.46 -4.98 -5.67
CA ASN A 73 -16.84 -4.82 -5.23
C ASN A 73 -17.29 -3.34 -5.30
N GLU A 74 -18.54 -3.11 -5.65
CA GLU A 74 -19.16 -1.77 -5.66
C GLU A 74 -19.59 -1.31 -4.25
N ASP A 75 -18.72 -1.50 -3.25
CA ASP A 75 -19.03 -1.24 -1.84
C ASP A 75 -18.33 0.00 -1.26
N LEU A 76 -17.70 0.80 -2.11
CA LEU A 76 -16.85 1.95 -1.76
C LEU A 76 -15.62 1.56 -0.91
N GLY A 77 -15.14 0.32 -1.04
CA GLY A 77 -13.97 -0.19 -0.32
C GLY A 77 -14.24 -0.59 1.13
N ARG A 78 -15.51 -0.77 1.53
CA ARG A 78 -15.88 -1.12 2.91
C ARG A 78 -15.34 -2.49 3.33
N GLU A 79 -15.43 -3.47 2.46
CA GLU A 79 -14.91 -4.82 2.73
C GLU A 79 -13.39 -4.84 2.73
N PHE A 80 -12.75 -4.08 1.85
CA PHE A 80 -11.30 -3.89 1.89
C PHE A 80 -10.85 -3.27 3.22
N TYR A 81 -11.54 -2.21 3.67
CA TYR A 81 -11.29 -1.58 4.97
C TYR A 81 -11.47 -2.58 6.14
N ARG A 82 -12.51 -3.41 6.08
CA ARG A 82 -12.78 -4.43 7.10
C ARG A 82 -11.63 -5.44 7.19
N ILE A 83 -11.06 -5.86 6.06
CA ILE A 83 -9.92 -6.79 6.03
C ILE A 83 -8.71 -6.17 6.71
N ILE A 84 -8.30 -4.97 6.31
CA ILE A 84 -7.08 -4.32 6.84
C ILE A 84 -7.22 -3.91 8.30
N SER A 85 -8.46 -3.66 8.76
CA SER A 85 -8.76 -3.29 10.15
C SER A 85 -9.09 -4.50 11.03
N SER A 86 -9.26 -5.69 10.45
CA SER A 86 -9.58 -6.88 11.23
C SER A 86 -8.38 -7.29 12.09
N ASN A 87 -8.66 -7.68 13.33
CA ASN A 87 -7.63 -8.13 14.27
C ASN A 87 -7.46 -9.66 14.25
N SER A 88 -8.03 -10.34 13.25
CA SER A 88 -8.11 -11.79 13.16
C SER A 88 -7.25 -12.33 12.03
N GLY A 89 -6.31 -13.23 12.36
CA GLY A 89 -5.50 -13.96 11.38
C GLY A 89 -4.31 -13.16 10.86
N THR A 90 -4.53 -12.32 9.85
CA THR A 90 -3.46 -11.59 9.14
C THR A 90 -3.39 -10.15 9.57
N LYS A 91 -2.25 -9.73 10.12
CA LYS A 91 -2.01 -8.35 10.57
C LYS A 91 -1.52 -7.48 9.40
N PHE A 92 -2.22 -6.37 9.16
CA PHE A 92 -1.82 -5.35 8.17
C PHE A 92 -1.11 -4.15 8.80
N SER A 93 -1.33 -3.92 10.09
CA SER A 93 -0.65 -2.88 10.86
C SER A 93 -0.50 -3.32 12.32
N ASN A 94 0.47 -2.74 13.03
CA ASN A 94 0.62 -2.91 14.49
C ASN A 94 0.02 -1.74 15.28
N TRP A 95 -1.01 -1.08 14.72
CA TRP A 95 -1.64 0.04 15.39
C TRP A 95 -2.51 -0.46 16.54
N GLN A 96 -2.19 -0.04 17.76
CA GLN A 96 -3.04 -0.23 18.93
C GLN A 96 -3.80 1.09 19.14
N VAL A 97 -5.13 1.05 19.03
CA VAL A 97 -6.00 2.15 19.48
C VAL A 97 -6.19 2.01 20.97
#